data_AF-A0A7K1FM23-F1
#
_entry.id   AF-A0A7K1FM23-F1
#
_cell.length_a   1.000
_cell.length_b   1.000
_cell.length_c   1.000
_cell.angle_alpha   90.00
_cell.angle_beta   90.00
_cell.angle_gamma   90.00
#
_symmetry.space_group_name_H-M   'P 1'
#
loop_
_entity.id
_entity.type
_entity.pdbx_description
1 polymer ?
#
loop_
_entity_poly.entity_id
_entity_poly.type
_entity_poly.pdbx_seq_one_letter_code
_entity_poly.pdbx_strand_id
1 'polypeptide(L)'
;MSTASFRRAVPALRLDDARLLFAGLAAMLLSLGLPWRNSGLDSGFGWAWNPGYCSISWDGYSYCTTWDLVPDVQYSATGPVPGFQLPVRILVIGAVLILLTAWRRRSPVLVRVGLLVAAFAPLLGGVTVTSGRMLFLLAGVAVGIALHRSGLLRVALTRGPVRT
;
A
#
# COMPACT_ATOMS: atom_id res chain seq x y z
N MET A 1 -9.87 33.73 -31.68
CA MET A 1 -10.12 32.74 -30.61
C MET A 1 -9.52 33.26 -29.31
N SER A 2 -10.38 33.68 -28.37
CA SER A 2 -10.00 34.41 -27.16
C SER A 2 -9.55 33.45 -26.04
N THR A 3 -8.28 33.48 -25.69
CA THR A 3 -7.68 32.76 -24.54
C THR A 3 -7.74 33.58 -23.23
N ALA A 4 -8.52 34.66 -23.21
CA ALA A 4 -8.61 35.58 -22.09
C ALA A 4 -9.81 35.25 -21.18
N SER A 5 -9.67 34.32 -20.24
CA SER A 5 -10.68 34.22 -19.14
C SER A 5 -10.27 33.40 -17.90
N PHE A 6 -9.21 32.58 -17.94
CA PHE A 6 -9.02 31.58 -16.87
C PHE A 6 -7.85 31.85 -15.91
N ARG A 7 -7.55 33.12 -15.63
CA ARG A 7 -6.87 33.50 -14.36
C ARG A 7 -7.91 33.87 -13.31
N ARG A 8 -8.88 32.98 -13.04
CA ARG A 8 -9.59 33.07 -11.76
C ARG A 8 -8.54 32.82 -10.69
N ALA A 9 -8.33 33.84 -9.85
CA ALA A 9 -7.42 33.80 -8.71
C ALA A 9 -7.71 32.51 -7.93
N VAL A 10 -6.82 31.53 -8.05
CA VAL A 10 -6.88 30.36 -7.18
C VAL A 10 -6.60 30.92 -5.79
N PRO A 11 -7.54 30.78 -4.83
CA PRO A 11 -7.35 31.32 -3.50
C PRO A 11 -6.00 30.86 -2.96
N ALA A 12 -5.27 31.77 -2.31
CA ALA A 12 -3.99 31.46 -1.69
C ALA A 12 -4.18 30.22 -0.81
N LEU A 13 -3.41 29.17 -1.12
CA LEU A 13 -3.55 27.87 -0.48
C LEU A 13 -3.29 28.05 1.02
N ARG A 14 -4.24 27.67 1.88
CA ARG A 14 -4.00 27.72 3.32
C ARG A 14 -2.87 26.75 3.65
N LEU A 15 -1.98 27.18 4.53
CA LEU A 15 -0.83 26.37 4.96
C LEU A 15 -1.29 25.00 5.50
N ASP A 16 -2.45 24.98 6.16
CA ASP A 16 -3.07 23.78 6.72
C ASP A 16 -3.48 22.75 5.65
N ASP A 17 -3.93 23.22 4.47
CA ASP A 17 -4.30 22.34 3.36
C ASP A 17 -3.06 21.70 2.73
N ALA A 18 -1.96 22.45 2.62
CA ALA A 18 -0.68 21.90 2.18
C ALA A 18 -0.17 20.85 3.16
N ARG A 19 -0.20 21.14 4.47
CA ARG A 19 0.20 20.19 5.52
C ARG A 19 -0.62 18.91 5.45
N LEU A 20 -1.95 19.02 5.32
CA LEU A 20 -2.83 17.85 5.22
C LEU A 20 -2.54 17.03 3.95
N LEU A 21 -2.30 17.70 2.81
CA LEU A 21 -1.93 17.03 1.56
C LEU A 21 -0.63 16.23 1.73
N PHE A 22 0.42 16.86 2.24
CA PHE A 22 1.72 16.20 2.41
C PHE A 22 1.66 15.08 3.46
N ALA A 23 0.95 15.29 4.56
CA ALA A 23 0.72 14.25 5.57
C ALA A 23 -0.03 13.05 4.98
N GLY A 24 -1.07 13.30 4.17
CA GLY A 24 -1.81 12.25 3.47
C GLY A 24 -0.94 11.49 2.45
N LEU A 25 -0.16 12.18 1.63
CA LEU A 25 0.77 11.54 0.68
C LEU A 25 1.86 10.74 1.41
N ALA A 26 2.40 11.25 2.51
CA ALA A 26 3.36 10.53 3.34
C ALA A 26 2.73 9.28 3.96
N ALA A 27 1.50 9.36 4.48
CA ALA A 27 0.77 8.21 5.00
C ALA A 27 0.46 7.16 3.92
N MET A 28 0.15 7.59 2.69
CA MET A 28 0.03 6.67 1.54
C MET A 28 1.35 5.93 1.26
N LEU A 29 2.50 6.60 1.35
CA LEU A 29 3.80 5.94 1.17
C LEU A 29 4.12 5.01 2.35
N LEU A 30 3.85 5.42 3.58
CA LEU A 30 4.04 4.57 4.76
C LEU A 30 3.19 3.29 4.69
N SER A 31 2.01 3.37 4.06
CA SER A 31 1.17 2.19 3.84
C SER A 31 1.87 1.09 3.02
N LEU A 32 2.87 1.42 2.18
CA LEU A 32 3.66 0.44 1.43
C LEU A 32 4.49 -0.50 2.32
N GLY A 33 4.84 -0.05 3.52
CA GLY A 33 5.56 -0.84 4.52
C GLY A 33 4.65 -1.74 5.36
N LEU A 34 3.34 -1.54 5.29
CA LEU A 34 2.35 -2.31 6.05
C LEU A 34 1.85 -3.53 5.26
N PRO A 35 1.26 -4.54 5.93
CA PRO A 35 0.67 -5.67 5.24
C PRO A 35 -0.59 -5.24 4.46
N TRP A 36 -0.60 -5.51 3.16
CA TRP A 36 -1.74 -5.27 2.25
C TRP A 36 -2.64 -6.49 2.06
N ARG A 37 -2.16 -7.67 2.43
CA ARG A 37 -2.92 -8.92 2.46
C ARG A 37 -2.56 -9.64 3.75
N ASN A 38 -3.49 -10.43 4.28
CA ASN A 38 -3.21 -11.30 5.40
C ASN A 38 -2.04 -12.23 5.01
N SER A 39 -0.96 -12.10 5.75
CA SER A 39 0.19 -12.99 5.75
C SER A 39 0.28 -13.56 7.15
N GLY A 40 0.29 -14.88 7.23
CA GLY A 40 0.32 -15.62 8.48
C GLY A 40 1.30 -16.79 8.38
N LEU A 41 1.38 -17.51 9.48
CA LEU A 41 1.97 -18.83 9.52
C LEU A 41 0.82 -19.77 9.85
N ASP A 42 0.46 -20.65 8.92
CA ASP A 42 -0.44 -21.74 9.27
C ASP A 42 0.42 -22.83 9.89
N SER A 43 0.13 -23.12 11.17
CA SER A 43 0.66 -24.27 11.86
C SER A 43 0.05 -25.53 11.27
N GLY A 44 0.88 -26.36 10.65
CA GLY A 44 0.54 -27.72 10.26
C GLY A 44 1.22 -28.72 11.17
N PHE A 45 0.62 -29.90 11.31
CA PHE A 45 1.33 -31.06 11.83
C PHE A 45 2.07 -31.71 10.66
N GLY A 46 3.39 -31.76 10.78
CA GLY A 46 4.27 -32.37 9.78
C GLY A 46 5.26 -33.31 10.44
N TRP A 47 6.05 -33.97 9.60
CA TRP A 47 7.18 -34.77 10.04
C TRP A 47 8.45 -33.94 9.85
N ALA A 48 9.14 -33.63 10.93
CA ALA A 48 10.44 -32.97 10.88
C ALA A 48 11.56 -34.02 10.90
N TRP A 49 12.60 -33.78 10.10
CA TRP A 49 13.81 -34.58 10.13
C TRP A 49 14.60 -34.27 11.40
N ASN A 50 14.78 -35.26 12.24
CA ASN A 50 15.60 -35.16 13.44
C ASN A 50 16.92 -35.91 13.18
N PRO A 51 18.07 -35.21 13.21
CA PRO A 51 19.36 -35.84 12.98
C PRO A 51 19.65 -36.87 14.07
N GLY A 52 20.24 -37.99 13.67
CA GLY A 52 20.87 -38.90 14.62
C GLY A 52 21.98 -38.18 15.39
N TYR A 53 22.07 -38.44 16.69
CA TYR A 53 23.08 -37.86 17.56
C TYR A 53 23.67 -38.93 18.47
N CYS A 54 24.91 -38.71 18.90
CA CYS A 54 25.55 -39.53 19.92
C CYS A 54 25.64 -38.75 21.22
N SER A 55 25.37 -39.40 22.33
CA SER A 55 25.49 -38.83 23.68
C SER A 55 26.18 -39.83 24.60
N ILE A 56 26.76 -39.32 25.69
CA ILE A 56 27.40 -40.12 26.74
C ILE A 56 26.45 -40.12 27.94
N SER A 57 26.01 -41.31 28.37
CA SER A 57 25.19 -41.47 29.57
C SER A 57 26.01 -41.23 30.84
N TRP A 58 25.30 -41.06 31.97
CA TRP A 58 25.91 -40.73 33.26
C TRP A 58 26.89 -41.80 33.78
N ASP A 59 26.78 -43.03 33.29
CA ASP A 59 27.65 -44.17 33.58
C ASP A 59 28.81 -44.33 32.56
N GLY A 60 28.98 -43.35 31.66
CA GLY A 60 30.09 -43.29 30.71
C GLY A 60 29.91 -44.10 29.43
N TYR A 61 28.78 -44.79 29.25
CA TYR A 61 28.46 -45.46 28.00
C TYR A 61 28.05 -44.46 26.91
N SER A 62 28.56 -44.65 25.70
CA SER A 62 28.11 -43.88 24.54
C SER A 62 26.94 -44.59 23.86
N TYR A 63 25.85 -43.87 23.63
CA TYR A 63 24.75 -44.34 22.79
C TYR A 63 24.55 -43.39 21.61
N CYS A 64 24.21 -43.95 20.46
CA CYS A 64 23.95 -43.20 19.24
C CYS A 64 22.54 -43.51 18.75
N THR A 65 21.80 -42.47 18.40
CA THR A 65 20.51 -42.58 17.72
C THR A 65 20.72 -42.49 16.21
N THR A 66 19.88 -43.19 15.44
CA THR A 66 19.77 -42.97 14.00
C THR A 66 18.91 -41.73 13.74
N TRP A 67 18.92 -41.22 12.50
CA TRP A 67 17.94 -40.22 12.11
C TRP A 67 16.52 -40.79 12.23
N ASP A 68 15.58 -39.94 12.60
CA ASP A 68 14.16 -40.27 12.63
C ASP A 68 13.31 -39.10 12.15
N LEU A 69 12.05 -39.41 11.86
CA LEU A 69 11.02 -38.42 11.57
C LEU A 69 10.16 -38.29 12.82
N VAL A 70 10.18 -37.11 13.43
CA VAL A 70 9.36 -36.83 14.61
C VAL A 70 8.19 -35.92 14.23
N PRO A 71 7.00 -36.12 14.84
CA PRO A 71 5.90 -35.18 14.68
C PRO A 71 6.35 -33.82 15.21
N ASP A 72 6.25 -32.79 14.38
CA ASP A 72 6.60 -31.43 14.76
C ASP A 72 5.55 -30.45 14.23
N VAL A 73 5.46 -29.30 14.91
CA VAL A 73 4.63 -28.19 14.46
C VAL A 73 5.43 -27.43 13.41
N GLN A 74 5.06 -27.64 12.16
CA GLN A 74 5.66 -26.91 11.05
C GLN A 74 4.83 -25.66 10.77
N TYR A 75 5.51 -24.52 10.67
CA TYR A 75 4.88 -23.28 10.27
C TYR A 75 5.09 -23.11 8.77
N SER A 76 4.01 -23.34 8.01
CA SER A 76 4.00 -23.01 6.59
C SER A 76 3.64 -21.54 6.43
N ALA A 77 4.45 -20.79 5.68
CA ALA A 77 4.09 -19.42 5.34
C ALA A 77 2.81 -19.42 4.50
N THR A 78 1.74 -18.86 5.05
CA THR A 78 0.46 -18.74 4.35
C THR A 78 0.21 -17.28 4.02
N GLY A 79 -0.10 -17.05 2.75
CA GLY A 79 -0.27 -15.70 2.23
C GLY A 79 0.68 -15.39 1.07
N PRO A 80 0.79 -14.09 0.69
CA PRO A 80 1.32 -13.70 -0.59
C PRO A 80 2.80 -14.03 -0.75
N VAL A 81 3.11 -14.73 -1.85
CA VAL A 81 4.47 -14.94 -2.37
C VAL A 81 5.17 -13.58 -2.54
N PRO A 82 6.45 -13.43 -2.16
CA PRO A 82 7.25 -12.25 -2.45
C PRO A 82 7.11 -11.87 -3.94
N GLY A 83 6.72 -10.63 -4.22
CA GLY A 83 6.51 -10.13 -5.59
C GLY A 83 5.05 -10.03 -6.05
N PHE A 84 4.10 -10.75 -5.46
CA PHE A 84 2.67 -10.63 -5.84
C PHE A 84 2.11 -9.21 -5.60
N GLN A 85 2.66 -8.50 -4.61
CA GLN A 85 2.24 -7.14 -4.26
C GLN A 85 2.95 -6.05 -5.07
N LEU A 86 3.89 -6.39 -5.95
CA LEU A 86 4.66 -5.42 -6.74
C LEU A 86 3.76 -4.49 -7.57
N PRO A 87 2.68 -4.97 -8.24
CA PRO A 87 1.78 -4.10 -9.01
C PRO A 87 1.07 -3.05 -8.15
N VAL A 88 0.60 -3.44 -6.96
CA VAL A 88 -0.07 -2.52 -6.03
C VAL A 88 0.89 -1.42 -5.59
N ARG A 89 2.13 -1.79 -5.24
CA ARG A 89 3.17 -0.84 -4.81
C ARG A 89 3.50 0.17 -5.92
N ILE A 90 3.64 -0.31 -7.15
CA ILE A 90 3.90 0.55 -8.32
C ILE A 90 2.74 1.54 -8.53
N LEU A 91 1.48 1.08 -8.43
CA LEU A 91 0.33 1.96 -8.57
C LEU A 91 0.22 3.00 -7.46
N VAL A 92 0.50 2.62 -6.21
CA VAL A 92 0.50 3.57 -5.08
C VAL A 92 1.58 4.63 -5.27
N ILE A 93 2.80 4.24 -5.64
CA ILE A 93 3.90 5.19 -5.94
C ILE A 93 3.51 6.08 -7.11
N GLY A 94 2.98 5.49 -8.18
CA GLY A 94 2.50 6.22 -9.36
C GLY A 94 1.41 7.23 -9.02
N ALA A 95 0.42 6.85 -8.20
CA ALA A 95 -0.64 7.74 -7.74
C ALA A 95 -0.07 8.92 -6.96
N VAL A 96 0.84 8.67 -6.02
CA VAL A 96 1.49 9.74 -5.23
C VAL A 96 2.25 10.70 -6.13
N LEU A 97 3.04 10.20 -7.09
CA LEU A 97 3.78 11.03 -8.03
C LEU A 97 2.87 11.85 -8.94
N ILE A 98 1.79 11.24 -9.45
CA ILE A 98 0.79 11.93 -10.28
C ILE A 98 0.10 13.02 -9.47
N LEU A 99 -0.31 12.76 -8.23
CA LEU A 99 -0.96 13.73 -7.36
C LEU A 99 -0.04 14.89 -6.96
N LEU A 100 1.24 14.60 -6.66
CA LEU A 100 2.28 15.61 -6.46
C LEU A 100 2.46 16.49 -7.70
N THR A 101 2.52 15.87 -8.87
CA THR A 101 2.67 16.58 -10.15
C THR A 101 1.42 17.40 -10.48
N ALA A 102 0.23 16.85 -10.18
CA ALA A 102 -1.05 17.53 -10.33
C ALA A 102 -1.12 18.77 -9.45
N TRP A 103 -0.64 18.67 -8.21
CA TRP A 103 -0.56 19.79 -7.28
C TRP A 103 0.42 20.85 -7.77
N ARG A 104 1.64 20.47 -8.18
CA ARG A 104 2.64 21.41 -8.71
C ARG A 104 2.15 22.14 -9.97
N ARG A 105 1.52 21.41 -10.90
CA ARG A 105 1.03 21.97 -12.17
C ARG A 105 -0.38 22.57 -12.08
N ARG A 106 -1.05 22.43 -10.93
CA ARG A 106 -2.46 22.77 -10.71
C ARG A 106 -3.40 22.26 -11.83
N SER A 107 -3.13 21.05 -12.33
CA SER A 107 -3.87 20.47 -13.46
C SER A 107 -5.04 19.60 -12.97
N PRO A 108 -6.30 19.93 -13.32
CA PRO A 108 -7.46 19.15 -12.90
C PRO A 108 -7.48 17.74 -13.52
N VAL A 109 -6.93 17.58 -14.73
CA VAL A 109 -6.85 16.28 -15.41
C VAL A 109 -5.94 15.33 -14.66
N LEU A 110 -4.77 15.81 -14.21
CA LEU A 110 -3.84 14.99 -13.44
C LEU A 110 -4.41 14.60 -12.08
N VAL A 111 -5.23 15.46 -11.45
CA VAL A 111 -5.94 15.10 -10.21
C VAL A 111 -6.90 13.93 -10.45
N ARG A 112 -7.69 13.97 -11.53
CA ARG A 112 -8.59 12.84 -11.89
C ARG A 112 -7.82 11.55 -12.07
N VAL A 113 -6.76 11.59 -12.90
CA VAL A 113 -5.94 10.41 -13.18
C VAL A 113 -5.30 9.88 -11.90
N GLY A 114 -4.73 10.76 -11.06
CA GLY A 114 -4.12 10.37 -9.80
C GLY A 114 -5.12 9.72 -8.83
N LEU A 115 -6.33 10.27 -8.72
CA LEU A 115 -7.40 9.70 -7.88
C LEU A 115 -7.91 8.35 -8.43
N LEU A 116 -8.04 8.22 -9.75
CA LEU A 116 -8.43 6.95 -10.38
C LEU A 116 -7.37 5.87 -10.14
N VAL A 117 -6.09 6.18 -10.34
CA VAL A 117 -4.99 5.26 -10.06
C VAL A 117 -4.96 4.88 -8.57
N ALA A 118 -5.15 5.86 -7.68
CA ALA A 118 -5.23 5.62 -6.23
C ALA A 118 -6.41 4.71 -5.87
N ALA A 119 -7.58 4.91 -6.49
CA ALA A 119 -8.77 4.08 -6.26
C ALA A 119 -8.62 2.66 -6.82
N PHE A 120 -7.88 2.50 -7.92
CA PHE A 120 -7.67 1.20 -8.56
C PHE A 120 -6.65 0.32 -7.82
N ALA A 121 -5.62 0.93 -7.22
CA ALA A 121 -4.58 0.21 -6.47
C ALA A 121 -5.13 -0.80 -5.43
N PRO A 122 -6.08 -0.44 -4.54
CA PRO A 122 -6.61 -1.40 -3.58
C PRO A 122 -7.43 -2.52 -4.24
N LEU A 123 -8.08 -2.30 -5.38
CA LEU A 123 -8.91 -3.31 -6.04
C LEU A 123 -8.09 -4.52 -6.51
N LEU A 124 -6.85 -4.32 -6.94
CA LEU A 124 -5.94 -5.39 -7.32
C LEU A 124 -5.52 -6.29 -6.15
N GLY A 125 -5.61 -5.80 -4.91
CA GLY A 125 -5.30 -6.56 -3.70
C GLY A 125 -6.42 -7.49 -3.22
N GLY A 126 -7.55 -7.58 -3.94
CA GLY A 126 -8.77 -8.29 -3.49
C GLY A 126 -9.63 -7.43 -2.55
N VAL A 127 -10.59 -8.00 -1.82
CA VAL A 127 -11.45 -7.27 -0.84
C VAL A 127 -11.17 -7.80 0.57
N THR A 128 -9.97 -7.52 1.09
CA THR A 128 -9.59 -7.86 2.46
C THR A 128 -9.33 -6.59 3.27
N VAL A 129 -9.64 -6.66 4.56
CA VAL A 129 -9.37 -5.62 5.54
C VAL A 129 -7.98 -5.86 6.12
N THR A 130 -7.03 -5.01 5.75
CA THR A 130 -5.64 -5.09 6.21
C THR A 130 -5.16 -3.71 6.64
N SER A 131 -4.19 -3.65 7.56
CA SER A 131 -3.72 -2.39 8.12
C SER A 131 -3.11 -1.46 7.07
N GLY A 132 -2.37 -2.00 6.09
CA GLY A 132 -1.83 -1.20 4.98
C GLY A 132 -2.92 -0.60 4.11
N ARG A 133 -3.96 -1.38 3.79
CA ARG A 133 -5.08 -0.89 2.99
C ARG A 133 -5.92 0.15 3.73
N MET A 134 -6.19 -0.07 5.01
CA MET A 134 -6.95 0.89 5.83
C MET A 134 -6.20 2.21 5.95
N LEU A 135 -4.89 2.19 6.21
CA LEU A 135 -4.08 3.41 6.22
C LEU A 135 -4.11 4.12 4.87
N PHE A 136 -3.96 3.38 3.77
CA PHE A 136 -4.00 3.93 2.42
C PHE A 136 -5.34 4.62 2.10
N LEU A 137 -6.46 3.99 2.47
CA LEU A 137 -7.79 4.56 2.25
C LEU A 137 -8.02 5.83 3.08
N LEU A 138 -7.67 5.81 4.37
CA LEU A 138 -7.76 6.99 5.23
C LEU A 138 -6.87 8.13 4.74
N ALA A 139 -5.66 7.81 4.32
CA ALA A 139 -4.74 8.77 3.71
C ALA A 139 -5.30 9.35 2.40
N GLY A 140 -5.93 8.52 1.57
CA GLY A 140 -6.62 8.95 0.36
C GLY A 140 -7.78 9.90 0.62
N VAL A 141 -8.56 9.65 1.68
CA VAL A 141 -9.62 10.57 2.13
C VAL A 141 -9.01 11.91 2.57
N ALA A 142 -7.92 11.91 3.35
CA ALA A 142 -7.24 13.13 3.77
C ALA A 142 -6.72 13.95 2.57
N VAL A 143 -6.09 13.29 1.60
CA VAL A 143 -5.64 13.91 0.34
C VAL A 143 -6.83 14.46 -0.45
N GLY A 144 -7.92 13.69 -0.55
CA GLY A 144 -9.15 14.12 -1.22
C GLY A 144 -9.76 15.37 -0.60
N ILE A 145 -9.81 15.43 0.74
CA ILE A 145 -10.29 16.60 1.49
C ILE A 145 -9.39 17.82 1.21
N ALA A 146 -8.06 17.66 1.26
CA ALA A 146 -7.12 18.74 0.96
C ALA A 146 -7.27 19.26 -0.49
N LEU A 147 -7.44 18.35 -1.46
CA LEU A 147 -7.68 18.69 -2.86
C LEU A 147 -9.06 19.34 -3.09
N HIS A 148 -10.06 18.97 -2.30
CA HIS A 148 -11.38 19.58 -2.34
C HIS A 148 -11.36 21.01 -1.79
N ARG A 149 -10.72 21.22 -0.63
CA ARG A 149 -10.57 22.53 0.02
C ARG A 149 -9.78 23.52 -0.83
N SER A 150 -8.75 23.05 -1.53
CA SER A 150 -7.99 23.85 -2.49
C SER A 150 -8.73 24.17 -3.80
N GLY A 151 -9.95 23.66 -4.00
CA GLY A 151 -10.78 23.92 -5.19
C GLY A 151 -10.33 23.18 -6.45
N LEU A 152 -9.18 22.50 -6.43
CA LEU A 152 -8.66 21.71 -7.56
C LEU A 152 -9.61 20.58 -7.94
N LEU A 153 -10.23 19.93 -6.94
CA LEU A 153 -11.17 18.84 -7.17
C LEU A 153 -12.46 19.32 -7.86
N ARG A 154 -12.95 20.53 -7.54
CA ARG A 154 -14.18 21.08 -8.14
C ARG A 154 -13.99 21.41 -9.62
N VAL A 155 -12.85 22.00 -9.98
CA VAL A 155 -12.50 22.25 -11.40
C VAL A 155 -12.32 20.93 -12.15
N ALA A 156 -11.74 19.94 -11.46
CA ALA A 156 -11.62 18.57 -11.92
C ALA A 156 -12.92 17.77 -11.90
N LEU A 157 -14.08 18.29 -11.52
CA LEU A 157 -15.35 17.55 -11.65
C LEU A 157 -16.30 18.25 -12.62
N THR A 158 -16.24 19.58 -12.68
CA THR A 158 -17.13 20.40 -13.50
C THR A 158 -16.73 20.53 -14.97
N ARG A 159 -15.44 20.41 -15.32
CA ARG A 159 -15.03 20.37 -16.74
C ARG A 159 -15.36 19.00 -17.33
N GLY A 160 -16.51 18.89 -17.98
CA GLY A 160 -16.86 17.74 -18.82
C GLY A 160 -15.77 17.46 -19.86
N PRO A 161 -15.76 16.27 -20.48
CA PRO A 161 -14.80 15.94 -21.54
C PRO A 161 -14.86 17.05 -22.59
N VAL A 162 -13.70 17.64 -22.88
CA VAL A 162 -13.57 18.60 -23.98
C VAL A 162 -13.99 17.85 -25.23
N ARG A 163 -15.16 18.17 -25.78
CA ARG A 163 -15.57 17.69 -27.09
C ARG A 163 -14.53 18.24 -28.08
N THR A 164 -13.61 17.38 -28.49
CA THR A 164 -12.69 17.60 -29.60
C THR A 164 -13.44 17.45 -30.91
#